data_AF-A0A7Y4W441-F1
#
_entry.id   AF-A0A7Y4W441-F1
#
_cell.length_a   1.000
_cell.length_b   1.000
_cell.length_c   1.000
_cell.angle_alpha   90.00
_cell.angle_beta   90.00
_cell.angle_gamma   90.00
#
_symmetry.space_group_name_H-M   'P 1'
#
loop_
_entity.id
_entity.type
_entity.pdbx_description
1 polymer ?
#
loop_
_entity_poly.entity_id
_entity_poly.type
_entity_poly.pdbx_seq_one_letter_code
_entity_poly.pdbx_strand_id
1 'polypeptide(L)'
;MTAKQFCVMTVGRSGSTALMNYLQTFDDIALPCKEIDCVDNELVHPKFSAQYQAAYSKLSGELVADNDALINTFFKRHESLAYVGFKSMPNRHANLAQWLNRSDVQMIALWREDVASTVASFMKAQETGSWRRDGATGADAKWYFDVQKHGEMALNNLAYVLKSNAILKNAPNAIKLSYEALCDTQFNHPELNQFFNRTVKINNPKPPTSAEQYVENWAEFKQFIAEATQKLEQLQQKKINSKTKPSSSEVMELSAIMPELAHVLGYLEKLASVAQKRATDFKDIQALCLFIGYPRSGHSIVGALLDAHPEICIAQELDITRCLRAGMSRNVMYHLMTENSRIFTEQGKRWNTYNYEVAGQWLGKTPFLKVIGDKKGGGLSRAIAQSPAILDVIRTTFKVPLKFIHITRNPFDNVATIAAKQSMPLDQAATLYFNMANTAAMVKTKLAHQELCEISHEAFIANPQAVLDQLVQFLGLNATPEYLSACAGIVNKTPHQSRHQADWTAAQKDKMTNTMQQFDFLKHYQFDGE
;
A
#
# COMPACT_ATOMS: atom_id res chain seq x y z
N MET A 1 14.77 23.61 31.24
CA MET A 1 15.02 23.84 29.80
C MET A 1 14.14 22.86 29.05
N THR A 2 13.48 23.28 27.98
CA THR A 2 12.71 22.35 27.13
C THR A 2 13.67 21.55 26.26
N ALA A 3 13.50 20.23 26.20
CA ALA A 3 14.31 19.34 25.36
C ALA A 3 14.33 19.81 23.90
N LYS A 4 15.51 19.76 23.26
CA LYS A 4 15.65 19.99 21.82
C LYS A 4 15.06 18.81 21.06
N GLN A 5 14.05 19.07 20.22
CA GLN A 5 13.36 18.04 19.46
C GLN A 5 14.07 17.81 18.12
N PHE A 6 14.19 16.56 17.68
CA PHE A 6 14.70 16.23 16.35
C PHE A 6 13.95 15.05 15.70
N CYS A 7 14.01 15.00 14.38
CA CYS A 7 13.53 13.86 13.59
C CYS A 7 14.59 13.47 12.55
N VAL A 8 15.08 12.23 12.62
CA VAL A 8 15.89 11.65 11.54
C VAL A 8 14.96 11.22 10.42
N MET A 9 14.85 12.07 9.39
CA MET A 9 14.03 11.80 8.20
C MET A 9 14.88 11.06 7.17
N THR A 10 14.41 9.91 6.71
CA THR A 10 15.23 9.00 5.91
C THR A 10 14.44 8.26 4.84
N VAL A 11 15.15 7.61 3.93
CA VAL A 11 14.60 6.53 3.08
C VAL A 11 14.77 5.20 3.82
N GLY A 12 13.87 4.23 3.59
CA GLY A 12 14.10 2.87 4.07
C GLY A 12 15.41 2.31 3.50
N ARG A 13 16.10 1.44 4.26
CA ARG A 13 17.34 0.75 3.81
C ARG A 13 18.52 1.69 3.50
N SER A 14 18.53 2.91 4.02
CA SER A 14 19.63 3.88 3.86
C SER A 14 20.62 3.92 5.02
N GLY A 15 20.55 3.02 6.01
CA GLY A 15 21.52 2.94 7.11
C GLY A 15 21.21 3.82 8.33
N SER A 16 20.07 4.52 8.37
CA SER A 16 19.65 5.36 9.49
C SER A 16 19.62 4.68 10.86
N THR A 17 19.36 3.37 10.92
CA THR A 17 19.41 2.60 12.17
C THR A 17 20.76 2.71 12.88
N ALA A 18 21.88 2.83 12.16
CA ALA A 18 23.20 2.95 12.79
C ALA A 18 23.35 4.28 13.55
N LEU A 19 22.88 5.39 12.96
CA LEU A 19 22.86 6.68 13.63
C LEU A 19 21.93 6.65 14.86
N MET A 20 20.74 6.06 14.73
CA MET A 20 19.81 5.93 15.85
C MET A 20 20.40 5.09 16.99
N ASN A 21 21.06 3.97 16.68
CA ASN A 21 21.73 3.12 17.68
C ASN A 21 22.89 3.84 18.37
N TYR A 22 23.63 4.69 17.64
CA TYR A 22 24.66 5.53 18.26
C TYR A 22 24.04 6.56 19.20
N LEU A 23 23.00 7.28 18.76
CA LEU A 23 22.31 8.27 19.61
C LEU A 23 21.67 7.63 20.85
N GLN A 24 21.28 6.36 20.75
CA GLN A 24 20.72 5.60 21.87
C GLN A 24 21.70 5.46 23.04
N THR A 25 23.02 5.46 22.81
CA THR A 25 24.01 5.24 23.87
C THR A 25 24.18 6.44 24.82
N PHE A 26 23.53 7.58 24.54
CA PHE A 26 23.59 8.76 25.39
C PHE A 26 22.35 8.87 26.27
N ASP A 27 22.52 8.95 27.58
CA ASP A 27 21.41 9.00 28.55
C ASP A 27 20.56 10.27 28.43
N ASP A 28 21.14 11.36 27.96
CA ASP A 28 20.47 12.65 27.82
C ASP A 28 19.67 12.81 26.51
N ILE A 29 19.64 11.75 25.69
CA ILE A 29 18.83 11.66 24.47
C ILE A 29 17.71 10.64 24.66
N ALA A 30 16.46 11.09 24.61
CA ALA A 30 15.30 10.20 24.52
C ALA A 30 15.08 9.70 23.10
N LEU A 31 14.95 8.38 22.96
CA LEU A 31 14.54 7.68 21.75
C LEU A 31 13.43 6.68 22.09
N PRO A 32 12.50 6.37 21.15
CA PRO A 32 11.37 5.49 21.44
C PRO A 32 11.74 4.12 21.99
N CYS A 33 12.85 3.53 21.54
CA CYS A 33 13.29 2.19 21.98
C CYS A 33 13.67 2.11 23.47
N LYS A 34 13.86 3.26 24.15
CA LYS A 34 14.20 3.31 25.57
C LYS A 34 13.00 3.08 26.48
N GLU A 35 11.77 3.24 25.97
CA GLU A 35 10.54 3.05 26.75
C GLU A 35 9.67 1.90 26.22
N ILE A 36 9.72 1.65 24.91
CA ILE A 36 8.88 0.65 24.25
C ILE A 36 9.72 -0.16 23.25
N ASP A 37 9.23 -1.34 22.85
CA ASP A 37 9.81 -2.09 21.73
C ASP A 37 9.48 -1.40 20.39
N CYS A 38 10.20 -0.31 20.11
CA CYS A 38 10.06 0.49 18.89
C CYS A 38 11.07 0.03 17.85
N VAL A 39 10.57 -0.54 16.76
CA VAL A 39 11.38 -1.09 15.68
C VAL A 39 12.17 0.03 15.00
N ASP A 40 13.49 -0.08 15.01
CA ASP A 40 14.43 0.87 14.40
C ASP A 40 14.24 2.34 14.84
N ASN A 41 13.65 2.55 16.03
CA ASN A 41 13.26 3.88 16.53
C ASN A 41 12.29 4.64 15.59
N GLU A 42 11.54 3.92 14.72
CA GLU A 42 10.53 4.51 13.84
C GLU A 42 9.22 4.73 14.61
N LEU A 43 9.03 5.92 15.17
CA LEU A 43 7.84 6.21 15.98
C LEU A 43 6.56 6.18 15.14
N VAL A 44 6.63 6.64 13.89
CA VAL A 44 5.51 6.58 12.93
C VAL A 44 5.72 5.41 11.98
N HIS A 45 5.40 4.21 12.46
CA HIS A 45 5.61 2.97 11.71
C HIS A 45 4.29 2.39 11.17
N PRO A 46 4.19 2.05 9.87
CA PRO A 46 2.95 1.61 9.23
C PRO A 46 2.28 0.44 9.98
N LYS A 47 3.07 -0.57 10.34
CA LYS A 47 2.59 -1.78 11.03
C LYS A 47 2.38 -1.60 12.55
N PHE A 48 3.06 -0.66 13.19
CA PHE A 48 3.21 -0.66 14.66
C PHE A 48 2.70 0.63 15.34
N SER A 49 2.33 1.66 14.58
CA SER A 49 1.81 2.92 15.14
C SER A 49 0.68 2.72 16.15
N ALA A 50 -0.28 1.84 15.89
CA ALA A 50 -1.38 1.58 16.83
C ALA A 50 -0.90 0.95 18.15
N GLN A 51 0.08 0.05 18.08
CA GLN A 51 0.72 -0.51 19.27
C GLN A 51 1.48 0.57 20.06
N TYR A 52 2.18 1.46 19.36
CA TYR A 52 2.93 2.54 19.99
C TYR A 52 1.98 3.57 20.62
N GLN A 53 0.89 3.92 19.96
CA GLN A 53 -0.19 4.76 20.50
C GLN A 53 -0.78 4.18 21.79
N ALA A 54 -1.09 2.88 21.81
CA ALA A 54 -1.58 2.21 23.01
C ALA A 54 -0.54 2.24 24.15
N ALA A 55 0.74 1.99 23.83
CA ALA A 55 1.82 2.02 24.81
C ALA A 55 2.00 3.43 25.40
N TYR A 56 2.04 4.46 24.57
CA TYR A 56 2.17 5.85 25.04
C TYR A 56 0.90 6.36 25.72
N SER A 57 -0.28 5.85 25.39
CA SER A 57 -1.50 6.16 26.15
C SER A 57 -1.39 5.65 27.59
N LYS A 58 -0.88 4.42 27.76
CA LYS A 58 -0.63 3.84 29.08
C LYS A 58 0.47 4.58 29.84
N LEU A 59 1.54 4.99 29.17
CA LEU A 59 2.66 5.70 29.78
C LEU A 59 2.31 7.14 30.18
N SER A 60 1.46 7.83 29.41
CA SER A 60 1.07 9.23 29.66
C SER A 60 -0.18 9.38 30.52
N GLY A 61 -1.04 8.36 30.56
CA GLY A 61 -2.38 8.48 31.15
C GLY A 61 -3.37 9.28 30.29
N GLU A 62 -2.98 9.72 29.09
CA GLU A 62 -3.80 10.47 28.13
C GLU A 62 -4.09 9.58 26.91
N LEU A 63 -5.21 9.80 26.21
CA LEU A 63 -5.52 9.06 24.99
C LEU A 63 -4.65 9.54 23.82
N VAL A 64 -3.88 8.63 23.23
CA VAL A 64 -3.10 8.89 22.01
C VAL A 64 -3.84 8.31 20.80
N ALA A 65 -4.64 9.14 20.14
CA ALA A 65 -5.58 8.68 19.10
C ALA A 65 -4.97 8.51 17.70
N ASP A 66 -3.88 9.20 17.40
CA ASP A 66 -3.26 9.22 16.07
C ASP A 66 -1.74 9.43 16.14
N ASN A 67 -1.08 9.52 14.98
CA ASN A 67 0.37 9.67 14.88
C ASN A 67 0.88 11.03 15.34
N ASP A 68 0.10 12.11 15.17
CA ASP A 68 0.51 13.45 15.61
C ASP A 68 0.41 13.55 17.12
N ALA A 69 -0.67 12.99 17.72
CA ALA A 69 -0.81 12.81 19.15
C ALA A 69 0.33 11.95 19.72
N LEU A 70 0.73 10.87 19.02
CA LEU A 70 1.84 10.01 19.43
C LEU A 70 3.16 10.78 19.50
N ILE A 71 3.49 11.55 18.46
CA ILE A 71 4.71 12.36 18.43
C ILE A 71 4.70 13.42 19.53
N ASN A 72 3.59 14.15 19.68
CA ASN A 72 3.47 15.21 20.68
C ASN A 72 3.55 14.64 22.11
N THR A 73 2.94 13.49 22.36
CA THR A 73 3.00 12.80 23.65
C THR A 73 4.42 12.35 23.97
N PHE A 74 5.12 11.76 22.99
CA PHE A 74 6.53 11.38 23.13
C PHE A 74 7.41 12.58 23.46
N PHE A 75 7.26 13.70 22.75
CA PHE A 75 8.03 14.91 23.03
C PHE A 75 7.72 15.51 24.42
N LYS A 76 6.44 15.66 24.78
CA LYS A 76 6.00 16.20 26.08
C LYS A 76 6.56 15.38 27.25
N ARG A 77 6.52 14.06 27.13
CA ARG A 77 6.99 13.14 28.19
C ARG A 77 8.49 13.24 28.47
N HIS A 78 9.28 13.71 27.50
CA HIS A 78 10.73 13.82 27.60
C HIS A 78 11.24 15.26 27.64
N GLU A 79 10.38 16.22 27.98
CA GLU A 79 10.74 17.65 27.99
C GLU A 79 11.88 18.00 28.97
N SER A 80 12.12 17.16 29.98
CA SER A 80 13.16 17.34 30.99
C SER A 80 14.55 16.88 30.55
N LEU A 81 14.67 16.15 29.43
CA LEU A 81 15.96 15.71 28.88
C LEU A 81 16.59 16.79 28.00
N ALA A 82 17.86 16.61 27.63
CA ALA A 82 18.53 17.56 26.74
C ALA A 82 18.01 17.44 25.30
N TYR A 83 17.76 16.21 24.84
CA TYR A 83 17.28 15.92 23.49
C TYR A 83 16.18 14.87 23.49
N VAL A 84 15.25 15.00 22.55
CA VAL A 84 14.24 13.97 22.27
C VAL A 84 14.06 13.85 20.77
N GLY A 85 14.07 12.63 20.25
CA GLY A 85 13.87 12.45 18.82
C GLY A 85 13.57 11.03 18.40
N PHE A 86 13.20 10.90 17.14
CA PHE A 86 12.80 9.63 16.55
C PHE A 86 13.18 9.60 15.07
N LYS A 87 13.04 8.42 14.46
CA LYS A 87 13.24 8.21 13.02
C LYS A 87 11.89 8.20 12.31
N SER A 88 11.82 8.77 11.11
CA SER A 88 10.64 8.66 10.24
C SER A 88 11.01 8.71 8.75
N MET A 89 10.02 8.52 7.89
CA MET A 89 10.18 8.55 6.43
C MET A 89 9.15 9.49 5.79
N PRO A 90 9.44 10.09 4.62
CA PRO A 90 8.54 11.04 3.96
C PRO A 90 7.10 10.53 3.79
N ASN A 91 6.93 9.25 3.45
CA ASN A 91 5.62 8.63 3.21
C ASN A 91 4.85 8.25 4.50
N ARG A 92 5.34 8.62 5.69
CA ARG A 92 4.66 8.41 6.98
C ARG A 92 3.81 9.60 7.40
N HIS A 93 4.02 10.76 6.79
CA HIS A 93 3.38 12.02 7.19
C HIS A 93 2.32 12.43 6.18
N ALA A 94 1.08 12.61 6.64
CA ALA A 94 -0.04 13.02 5.80
C ALA A 94 0.19 14.42 5.19
N ASN A 95 0.74 15.36 5.98
CA ASN A 95 1.17 16.67 5.52
C ASN A 95 2.70 16.83 5.64
N LEU A 96 3.42 16.16 4.74
CA LEU A 96 4.89 16.18 4.73
C LEU A 96 5.47 17.59 4.59
N ALA A 97 4.86 18.46 3.78
CA ALA A 97 5.36 19.82 3.58
C ALA A 97 5.31 20.62 4.88
N GLN A 98 4.19 20.58 5.61
CA GLN A 98 4.09 21.21 6.92
C GLN A 98 5.10 20.61 7.90
N TRP A 99 5.26 19.28 7.89
CA TRP A 99 6.20 18.59 8.76
C TRP A 99 7.64 19.08 8.56
N LEU A 100 8.11 19.11 7.30
CA LEU A 100 9.47 19.55 6.97
C LEU A 100 9.73 21.03 7.27
N ASN A 101 8.68 21.86 7.44
CA ASN A 101 8.79 23.28 7.75
C ASN A 101 8.62 23.60 9.24
N ARG A 102 8.50 22.59 10.13
CA ARG A 102 8.45 22.81 11.57
C ARG A 102 9.73 23.49 12.07
N SER A 103 9.60 24.62 12.75
CA SER A 103 10.73 25.35 13.33
C SER A 103 11.13 24.84 14.71
N ASP A 104 10.25 24.08 15.37
CA ASP A 104 10.43 23.54 16.71
C ASP A 104 11.07 22.14 16.72
N VAL A 105 11.21 21.50 15.56
CA VAL A 105 11.84 20.18 15.39
C VAL A 105 13.00 20.29 14.42
N GLN A 106 14.22 19.97 14.86
CA GLN A 106 15.37 19.89 13.98
C GLN A 106 15.26 18.65 13.08
N MET A 107 15.12 18.87 11.78
CA MET A 107 15.18 17.79 10.80
C MET A 107 16.63 17.38 10.56
N ILE A 108 16.89 16.07 10.60
CA ILE A 108 18.15 15.47 10.16
C ILE A 108 17.82 14.60 8.95
N ALA A 109 18.12 15.10 7.76
CA ALA A 109 17.87 14.42 6.51
C ALA A 109 19.01 13.45 6.22
N LEU A 110 18.70 12.15 6.11
CA LEU A 110 19.67 11.10 5.87
C LEU A 110 19.29 10.26 4.65
N TRP A 111 20.20 10.16 3.68
CA TRP A 111 20.03 9.29 2.51
C TRP A 111 21.25 8.41 2.28
N ARG A 112 21.13 7.53 1.29
CA ARG A 112 22.23 6.70 0.80
C ARG A 112 22.56 7.13 -0.62
N GLU A 113 23.84 7.36 -0.92
CA GLU A 113 24.28 7.78 -2.25
C GLU A 113 24.19 6.64 -3.26
N ASP A 114 24.45 5.40 -2.83
CA ASP A 114 24.28 4.22 -3.69
C ASP A 114 22.78 3.87 -3.87
N VAL A 115 22.15 4.60 -4.81
CA VAL A 115 20.74 4.42 -5.19
C VAL A 115 20.48 3.02 -5.72
N ALA A 116 21.34 2.48 -6.58
CA ALA A 116 21.16 1.15 -7.16
C ALA A 116 21.11 0.08 -6.06
N SER A 117 22.05 0.10 -5.12
CA SER A 117 22.03 -0.87 -4.03
C SER A 117 20.85 -0.66 -3.09
N THR A 118 20.35 0.57 -2.95
CA THR A 118 19.13 0.87 -2.21
C THR A 118 17.92 0.21 -2.87
N VAL A 119 17.74 0.39 -4.18
CA VAL A 119 16.66 -0.24 -4.97
C VAL A 119 16.74 -1.77 -4.87
N ALA A 120 17.91 -2.37 -5.11
CA ALA A 120 18.09 -3.82 -4.98
C ALA A 120 17.73 -4.31 -3.57
N SER A 121 18.06 -3.53 -2.53
CA SER A 121 17.74 -3.89 -1.15
C SER A 121 16.25 -3.80 -0.81
N PHE A 122 15.52 -2.88 -1.45
CA PHE A 122 14.06 -2.82 -1.40
C PHE A 122 13.44 -4.05 -2.08
N MET A 123 13.92 -4.40 -3.27
CA MET A 123 13.41 -5.54 -4.01
C MET A 123 13.55 -6.84 -3.21
N LYS A 124 14.74 -7.09 -2.67
CA LYS A 124 14.99 -8.24 -1.79
C LYS A 124 14.12 -8.23 -0.52
N ALA A 125 13.89 -7.06 0.09
CA ALA A 125 13.03 -6.96 1.27
C ALA A 125 11.55 -7.25 0.95
N GLN A 126 11.08 -6.81 -0.22
CA GLN A 126 9.70 -7.05 -0.68
C GLN A 126 9.47 -8.52 -1.02
N GLU A 127 10.46 -9.18 -1.61
CA GLU A 127 10.40 -10.61 -1.95
C GLU A 127 10.47 -11.51 -0.69
N THR A 128 11.39 -11.23 0.22
CA THR A 128 11.58 -12.03 1.44
C THR A 128 10.60 -11.71 2.56
N GLY A 129 9.87 -10.58 2.46
CA GLY A 129 9.01 -10.08 3.52
C GLY A 129 9.76 -9.59 4.77
N SER A 130 11.10 -9.57 4.75
CA SER A 130 11.95 -9.13 5.86
C SER A 130 12.69 -7.84 5.54
N TRP A 131 12.57 -6.87 6.44
CA TRP A 131 13.24 -5.57 6.36
C TRP A 131 14.56 -5.54 7.15
N ARG A 132 14.87 -6.58 7.93
CA ARG A 132 16.16 -6.78 8.60
C ARG A 132 17.07 -7.64 7.73
N ARG A 133 18.38 -7.35 7.73
CA ARG A 133 19.39 -8.18 7.05
C ARG A 133 19.86 -9.33 7.94
N ASP A 134 19.90 -9.11 9.25
CA ASP A 134 20.36 -10.09 10.22
C ASP A 134 19.19 -11.02 10.63
N GLY A 135 19.35 -12.33 10.46
CA GLY A 135 18.45 -13.36 11.02
C GLY A 135 17.28 -13.81 10.14
N ALA A 136 17.21 -13.45 8.86
CA ALA A 136 16.19 -13.97 7.93
C ALA A 136 16.69 -15.24 7.21
N THR A 137 15.89 -16.30 7.18
CA THR A 137 16.12 -17.47 6.32
C THR A 137 16.21 -17.01 4.85
N GLY A 138 17.36 -17.26 4.19
CA GLY A 138 17.63 -16.82 2.81
C GLY A 138 18.33 -15.47 2.67
N ALA A 139 18.83 -14.86 3.77
CA ALA A 139 19.60 -13.61 3.71
C ALA A 139 20.83 -13.68 2.79
N ASP A 140 21.43 -14.87 2.64
CA ASP A 140 22.63 -15.11 1.84
C ASP A 140 22.36 -15.57 0.40
N ALA A 141 21.09 -15.84 0.05
CA ALA A 141 20.75 -16.20 -1.33
C ALA A 141 20.98 -14.99 -2.24
N LYS A 142 21.83 -15.17 -3.24
CA LYS A 142 21.95 -14.24 -4.36
C LYS A 142 20.70 -14.39 -5.24
N TRP A 143 20.32 -13.30 -5.91
CA TRP A 143 19.22 -13.30 -6.87
C TRP A 143 19.69 -12.73 -8.21
N TYR A 144 19.08 -13.20 -9.28
CA TYR A 144 19.37 -12.77 -10.64
C TYR A 144 18.34 -11.74 -11.12
N PHE A 145 18.83 -10.60 -11.61
CA PHE A 145 18.00 -9.55 -12.18
C PHE A 145 17.66 -9.85 -13.64
N ASP A 146 16.45 -10.35 -13.85
CA ASP A 146 15.79 -10.35 -15.15
C ASP A 146 15.00 -9.04 -15.36
N VAL A 147 15.29 -8.28 -16.42
CA VAL A 147 14.61 -7.01 -16.73
C VAL A 147 13.13 -7.20 -17.07
N GLN A 148 12.76 -8.28 -17.76
CA GLN A 148 11.37 -8.55 -18.14
C GLN A 148 10.53 -8.88 -16.90
N LYS A 149 11.11 -9.61 -15.96
CA LYS A 149 10.43 -10.01 -14.73
C LYS A 149 10.45 -8.93 -13.65
N HIS A 150 11.57 -8.23 -13.50
CA HIS A 150 11.81 -7.36 -12.34
C HIS A 150 11.94 -5.88 -12.69
N GLY A 151 12.00 -5.51 -13.98
CA GLY A 151 12.21 -4.13 -14.43
C GLY A 151 11.15 -3.17 -13.89
N GLU A 152 9.87 -3.53 -13.95
CA GLU A 152 8.79 -2.70 -13.42
C GLU A 152 8.94 -2.45 -11.90
N MET A 153 9.29 -3.49 -11.15
CA MET A 153 9.52 -3.40 -9.71
C MET A 153 10.73 -2.54 -9.37
N ALA A 154 11.83 -2.69 -10.13
CA ALA A 154 13.04 -1.89 -10.00
C ALA A 154 12.75 -0.40 -10.27
N LEU A 155 11.98 -0.09 -11.32
CA LEU A 155 11.61 1.28 -11.66
C LEU A 155 10.70 1.95 -10.63
N ASN A 156 9.73 1.20 -10.09
CA ASN A 156 8.86 1.73 -9.03
C ASN A 156 9.65 2.07 -7.76
N ASN A 157 10.56 1.18 -7.35
CA ASN A 157 11.44 1.44 -6.21
C ASN A 157 12.42 2.59 -6.50
N LEU A 158 12.97 2.67 -7.71
CA LEU A 158 13.84 3.77 -8.14
C LEU A 158 13.11 5.12 -8.06
N ALA A 159 11.89 5.22 -8.60
CA ALA A 159 11.09 6.44 -8.55
C ALA A 159 10.82 6.89 -7.10
N TYR A 160 10.50 5.95 -6.21
CA TYR A 160 10.33 6.23 -4.78
C TYR A 160 11.62 6.73 -4.12
N VAL A 161 12.75 6.07 -4.37
CA VAL A 161 14.06 6.43 -3.79
C VAL A 161 14.50 7.81 -4.29
N LEU A 162 14.44 8.07 -5.60
CA LEU A 162 14.82 9.35 -6.18
C LEU A 162 13.93 10.50 -5.66
N LYS A 163 12.60 10.31 -5.63
CA LYS A 163 11.66 11.30 -5.10
C LYS A 163 11.95 11.59 -3.62
N SER A 164 12.17 10.55 -2.81
CA SER A 164 12.44 10.71 -1.39
C SER A 164 13.78 11.40 -1.16
N ASN A 165 14.84 10.99 -1.87
CA ASN A 165 16.14 11.64 -1.81
C ASN A 165 16.06 13.12 -2.22
N ALA A 166 15.31 13.45 -3.27
CA ALA A 166 15.11 14.85 -3.69
C ALA A 166 14.40 15.67 -2.59
N ILE A 167 13.37 15.11 -1.95
CA ILE A 167 12.70 15.77 -0.82
C ILE A 167 13.69 16.01 0.33
N LEU A 168 14.46 14.98 0.70
CA LEU A 168 15.40 15.05 1.83
C LEU A 168 16.53 16.06 1.57
N LYS A 169 17.12 16.03 0.37
CA LYS A 169 18.18 16.96 -0.04
C LYS A 169 17.69 18.41 -0.09
N ASN A 170 16.42 18.63 -0.38
CA ASN A 170 15.78 19.95 -0.45
C ASN A 170 15.00 20.33 0.81
N ALA A 171 15.04 19.52 1.89
CA ALA A 171 14.33 19.83 3.12
C ALA A 171 14.87 21.15 3.72
N PRO A 172 13.99 22.13 4.02
CA PRO A 172 14.40 23.41 4.55
C PRO A 172 14.94 23.25 5.97
N ASN A 173 16.01 23.98 6.30
CA ASN A 173 16.62 24.00 7.65
C ASN A 173 17.01 22.62 8.22
N ALA A 174 17.17 21.60 7.36
CA ALA A 174 17.58 20.26 7.77
C ALA A 174 19.11 20.13 7.78
N ILE A 175 19.62 19.42 8.78
CA ILE A 175 21.01 18.92 8.80
C ILE A 175 21.09 17.76 7.81
N LYS A 176 21.94 17.87 6.79
CA LYS A 176 21.94 16.98 5.62
C LYS A 176 23.11 16.02 5.64
N LEU A 177 22.82 14.73 5.65
CA LEU A 177 23.80 13.66 5.81
C LEU A 177 23.60 12.60 4.73
N SER A 178 24.71 12.04 4.23
CA SER A 178 24.70 10.74 3.58
C SER A 178 25.21 9.68 4.54
N TYR A 179 24.70 8.46 4.42
CA TYR A 179 25.17 7.35 5.24
C TYR A 179 26.61 6.97 4.91
N GLU A 180 27.02 7.10 3.64
CA GLU A 180 28.41 6.95 3.22
C GLU A 180 29.34 7.91 3.99
N ALA A 181 28.94 9.17 4.15
CA ALA A 181 29.72 10.14 4.94
C ALA A 181 29.78 9.74 6.42
N LEU A 182 28.66 9.29 7.01
CA LEU A 182 28.64 8.79 8.40
C LEU A 182 29.57 7.60 8.65
N CYS A 183 29.89 6.85 7.60
CA CYS A 183 30.82 5.73 7.65
C CYS A 183 32.29 6.13 7.52
N ASP A 184 32.59 7.40 7.23
CA ASP A 184 33.97 7.88 7.13
C ASP A 184 34.62 7.92 8.53
N THR A 185 35.81 7.34 8.64
CA THR A 185 36.64 7.39 9.85
C THR A 185 37.03 8.81 10.26
N GLN A 186 37.01 9.77 9.35
CA GLN A 186 37.25 11.19 9.60
C GLN A 186 35.97 12.03 9.65
N PHE A 187 34.79 11.38 9.69
CA PHE A 187 33.51 12.08 9.72
C PHE A 187 33.46 13.14 10.83
N ASN A 188 33.11 14.36 10.42
CA ASN A 188 32.88 15.50 11.27
C ASN A 188 31.84 16.42 10.61
N HIS A 189 30.75 16.75 11.30
CA HIS A 189 29.69 17.59 10.76
C HIS A 189 29.33 18.73 11.72
N PRO A 190 29.78 19.97 11.46
CA PRO A 190 29.64 21.10 12.41
C PRO A 190 28.21 21.35 12.88
N GLU A 191 27.22 21.38 11.99
CA GLU A 191 25.82 21.63 12.36
C GLU A 191 25.24 20.51 13.24
N LEU A 192 25.62 19.26 12.98
CA LEU A 192 25.19 18.10 13.76
C LEU A 192 25.82 18.16 15.16
N ASN A 193 27.10 18.50 15.21
CA ASN A 193 27.82 18.64 16.46
C ASN A 193 27.30 19.81 17.30
N GLN A 194 26.98 20.93 16.65
CA GLN A 194 26.40 22.11 17.27
C GLN A 194 25.01 21.81 17.82
N PHE A 195 24.18 21.09 17.07
CA PHE A 195 22.84 20.72 17.53
C PHE A 195 22.91 19.90 18.82
N PHE A 196 23.68 18.80 18.81
CA PHE A 196 23.85 17.89 19.95
C PHE A 196 24.86 18.35 21.01
N ASN A 197 25.49 19.51 20.80
CA ASN A 197 26.55 20.06 21.65
C ASN A 197 27.67 19.03 21.97
N ARG A 198 28.03 18.20 20.99
CA ARG A 198 29.06 17.15 21.09
C ARG A 198 29.50 16.69 19.71
N THR A 199 30.67 16.09 19.58
CA THR A 199 31.04 15.40 18.35
C THR A 199 30.16 14.16 18.16
N VAL A 200 29.37 14.13 17.08
CA VAL A 200 28.54 12.98 16.70
C VAL A 200 29.31 12.14 15.69
N LYS A 201 29.78 10.96 16.10
CA LYS A 201 30.56 10.05 15.26
C LYS A 201 30.31 8.59 15.66
N ILE A 202 29.75 7.81 14.75
CA ILE A 202 29.44 6.39 14.98
C ILE A 202 30.76 5.63 15.23
N ASN A 203 30.81 4.84 16.30
CA ASN A 203 31.94 3.98 16.59
C ASN A 203 31.91 2.76 15.64
N ASN A 204 32.99 2.53 14.89
CA ASN A 204 33.13 1.42 13.92
C ASN A 204 31.93 1.31 12.96
N PRO A 205 31.64 2.36 12.18
CA PRO A 205 30.48 2.33 11.30
C PRO A 205 30.65 1.23 10.25
N LYS A 206 29.61 0.41 10.06
CA LYS A 206 29.62 -0.61 9.01
C LYS A 206 29.36 0.07 7.67
N PRO A 207 30.28 -0.05 6.69
CA PRO A 207 30.04 0.54 5.37
C PRO A 207 28.75 -0.02 4.77
N PRO A 208 28.01 0.77 3.98
CA PRO A 208 26.78 0.30 3.37
C PRO A 208 27.07 -0.92 2.50
N THR A 209 26.37 -2.04 2.75
CA THR A 209 26.53 -3.25 1.93
C THR A 209 26.14 -2.94 0.48
N SER A 210 27.09 -3.09 -0.43
CA SER A 210 26.85 -3.09 -1.87
C SER A 210 25.93 -4.25 -2.24
N ALA A 211 24.98 -4.01 -3.14
CA ALA A 211 24.12 -5.05 -3.66
C ALA A 211 24.86 -6.07 -4.54
N GLU A 212 26.08 -5.76 -4.97
CA GLU A 212 27.00 -6.72 -5.61
C GLU A 212 27.18 -8.02 -4.81
N GLN A 213 27.05 -7.95 -3.49
CA GLN A 213 27.17 -9.13 -2.63
C GLN A 213 26.01 -10.12 -2.81
N TYR A 214 24.84 -9.66 -3.29
CA TYR A 214 23.63 -10.46 -3.35
C TYR A 214 22.81 -10.34 -4.66
N VAL A 215 23.28 -9.59 -5.65
CA VAL A 215 22.73 -9.56 -7.02
C VAL A 215 23.76 -10.21 -7.94
N GLU A 216 23.41 -11.34 -8.57
CA GLU A 216 24.36 -12.13 -9.35
C GLU A 216 24.91 -11.36 -10.56
N ASN A 217 24.02 -10.75 -11.33
CA ASN A 217 24.33 -9.90 -12.48
C ASN A 217 24.30 -8.41 -12.10
N TRP A 218 25.01 -8.06 -11.02
CA TRP A 218 25.02 -6.70 -10.47
C TRP A 218 25.35 -5.61 -11.50
N ALA A 219 26.31 -5.86 -12.40
CA ALA A 219 26.69 -4.89 -13.43
C ALA A 219 25.49 -4.52 -14.33
N GLU A 220 24.71 -5.52 -14.78
CA GLU A 220 23.53 -5.34 -15.62
C GLU A 220 22.43 -4.57 -14.87
N PHE A 221 22.16 -4.94 -13.61
CA PHE A 221 21.20 -4.23 -12.78
C PHE A 221 21.62 -2.78 -12.53
N LYS A 222 22.89 -2.54 -12.20
CA LYS A 222 23.42 -1.21 -11.94
C LYS A 222 23.35 -0.33 -13.19
N GLN A 223 23.67 -0.89 -14.36
CA GLN A 223 23.51 -0.21 -15.65
C GLN A 223 22.04 0.15 -15.91
N PHE A 224 21.12 -0.80 -15.72
CA PHE A 224 19.68 -0.56 -15.86
C PHE A 224 19.20 0.61 -14.99
N ILE A 225 19.62 0.66 -13.72
CA ILE A 225 19.27 1.75 -12.81
C ILE A 225 19.89 3.08 -13.24
N ALA A 226 21.14 3.08 -13.69
CA ALA A 226 21.82 4.30 -14.15
C ALA A 226 21.14 4.89 -15.39
N GLU A 227 20.84 4.06 -16.39
CA GLU A 227 20.14 4.48 -17.61
C GLU A 227 18.73 5.01 -17.31
N ALA A 228 17.99 4.33 -16.43
CA ALA A 228 16.67 4.78 -16.00
C ALA A 228 16.74 6.14 -15.26
N THR A 229 17.75 6.33 -14.41
CA THR A 229 17.94 7.59 -13.66
C THR A 229 18.24 8.75 -14.61
N GLN A 230 19.20 8.57 -15.52
CA GLN A 230 19.56 9.59 -16.51
C GLN A 230 18.36 10.01 -17.37
N LYS A 231 17.54 9.04 -17.79
CA LYS A 231 16.32 9.29 -18.56
C LYS A 231 15.28 10.08 -17.76
N LEU A 232 15.07 9.73 -16.48
CA LEU A 232 14.16 10.47 -15.60
C LEU A 232 14.61 11.93 -15.41
N GLU A 233 15.92 12.17 -15.24
CA GLU A 233 16.48 13.52 -15.10
C GLU A 233 16.34 14.34 -16.39
N GLN A 234 16.63 13.75 -17.54
CA GLN A 234 16.46 14.40 -18.84
C GLN A 234 15.01 14.81 -19.10
N LEU A 235 14.04 13.95 -18.74
CA LEU A 235 12.62 14.26 -18.85
C LEU A 235 12.20 15.40 -17.92
N GLN A 236 12.71 15.42 -16.69
CA GLN A 236 12.46 16.52 -15.75
C GLN A 236 13.04 17.84 -16.26
N GLN A 237 14.28 17.83 -16.77
CA GLN A 237 14.93 19.04 -17.30
C GLN A 237 14.24 19.58 -18.55
N LYS A 238 13.81 18.69 -19.47
CA LYS A 238 13.02 19.08 -20.65
C LYS A 238 11.69 19.71 -20.25
N LYS A 239 11.01 19.16 -19.23
CA LYS A 239 9.75 19.70 -18.69
C LYS A 239 9.91 21.07 -18.03
N ILE A 240 11.05 21.32 -17.38
CA ILE A 240 11.37 22.62 -16.76
C ILE A 240 11.71 23.66 -17.84
N ASN A 241 12.48 23.29 -18.85
CA ASN A 241 12.95 24.20 -19.90
C ASN A 241 11.87 24.56 -20.93
N SER A 242 10.87 23.70 -21.16
CA SER A 242 9.98 23.89 -22.29
C SER A 242 8.87 24.92 -22.07
N LYS A 243 8.35 25.17 -20.85
CA LYS A 243 7.10 25.95 -20.59
C LYS A 243 5.90 25.67 -21.52
N THR A 244 5.98 24.64 -22.37
CA THR A 244 4.98 24.17 -23.33
C THR A 244 5.12 22.66 -23.50
N LYS A 245 3.99 21.99 -23.78
CA LYS A 245 3.91 20.52 -23.97
C LYS A 245 4.90 20.03 -25.04
N PRO A 246 5.57 18.88 -24.84
CA PRO A 246 6.48 18.31 -25.83
C PRO A 246 5.72 17.92 -27.11
N SER A 247 6.41 18.02 -28.24
CA SER A 247 5.86 17.80 -29.57
C SER A 247 5.79 16.31 -29.93
N SER A 248 4.88 15.96 -30.85
CA SER A 248 4.60 14.60 -31.30
C SER A 248 5.79 13.87 -31.94
N SER A 249 6.81 14.60 -32.44
CA SER A 249 8.03 14.02 -32.99
C SER A 249 9.04 13.61 -31.92
N GLU A 250 9.08 14.30 -30.77
CA GLU A 250 9.97 13.97 -29.64
C GLU A 250 9.52 12.70 -28.90
N VAL A 251 8.23 12.39 -28.96
CA VAL A 251 7.64 11.13 -28.46
C VAL A 251 8.03 9.94 -29.33
N MET A 252 8.31 10.16 -30.61
CA MET A 252 8.67 9.12 -31.58
C MET A 252 10.13 8.67 -31.41
N GLU A 253 11.08 9.57 -31.15
CA GLU A 253 12.49 9.18 -30.90
C GLU A 253 12.68 8.41 -29.58
N LEU A 254 11.83 8.65 -28.58
CA LEU A 254 11.81 7.89 -27.32
C LEU A 254 11.33 6.43 -27.48
N SER A 255 10.56 6.15 -28.54
CA SER A 255 10.01 4.81 -28.82
C SER A 255 11.02 3.81 -29.37
N ALA A 256 12.19 4.29 -29.83
CA ALA A 256 13.19 3.46 -30.50
C ALA A 256 14.24 2.80 -29.56
N ILE A 257 14.38 3.26 -28.31
CA ILE A 257 15.54 2.90 -27.47
C ILE A 257 15.16 2.11 -26.20
N MET A 258 13.93 2.20 -25.68
CA MET A 258 13.43 1.38 -24.57
C MET A 258 11.89 1.25 -24.65
N PRO A 259 11.34 0.19 -25.29
CA PRO A 259 9.91 0.04 -25.54
C PRO A 259 9.04 0.08 -24.26
N GLU A 260 9.55 -0.46 -23.15
CA GLU A 260 8.78 -0.62 -21.91
C GLU A 260 8.70 0.65 -21.04
N LEU A 261 9.75 1.48 -21.02
CA LEU A 261 9.80 2.73 -20.23
C LEU A 261 9.14 3.90 -20.95
N ALA A 262 9.23 3.95 -22.30
CA ALA A 262 8.45 4.86 -23.13
C ALA A 262 6.95 4.58 -22.99
N HIS A 263 6.59 3.29 -22.83
CA HIS A 263 5.24 2.91 -22.46
C HIS A 263 4.90 3.48 -21.09
N VAL A 264 5.63 3.24 -20.00
CA VAL A 264 5.19 3.69 -18.66
C VAL A 264 5.17 5.21 -18.48
N LEU A 265 6.22 5.96 -18.88
CA LEU A 265 6.25 7.42 -18.68
C LEU A 265 5.40 8.17 -19.71
N GLY A 266 5.46 7.74 -20.98
CA GLY A 266 4.56 8.23 -22.02
C GLY A 266 3.10 7.89 -21.71
N TYR A 267 2.83 6.72 -21.12
CA TYR A 267 1.51 6.35 -20.60
C TYR A 267 1.13 7.20 -19.41
N LEU A 268 1.99 7.45 -18.41
CA LEU A 268 1.63 8.31 -17.26
C LEU A 268 1.33 9.76 -17.67
N GLU A 269 2.08 10.33 -18.63
CA GLU A 269 1.79 11.66 -19.18
C GLU A 269 0.58 11.66 -20.10
N LYS A 270 0.41 10.63 -20.94
CA LYS A 270 -0.80 10.41 -21.73
C LYS A 270 -2.01 10.21 -20.84
N LEU A 271 -1.89 9.47 -19.74
CA LEU A 271 -2.93 9.23 -18.74
C LEU A 271 -3.30 10.52 -18.04
N ALA A 272 -2.33 11.37 -17.64
CA ALA A 272 -2.61 12.67 -17.06
C ALA A 272 -3.32 13.60 -18.07
N SER A 273 -2.87 13.62 -19.31
CA SER A 273 -3.47 14.40 -20.40
C SER A 273 -4.87 13.89 -20.79
N VAL A 274 -5.06 12.57 -20.84
CA VAL A 274 -6.35 11.92 -21.10
C VAL A 274 -7.29 12.14 -19.91
N ALA A 275 -6.82 11.98 -18.68
CA ALA A 275 -7.61 12.26 -17.48
C ALA A 275 -8.01 13.74 -17.38
N GLN A 276 -7.19 14.66 -17.88
CA GLN A 276 -7.57 16.08 -17.98
C GLN A 276 -8.63 16.30 -19.06
N LYS A 277 -8.49 15.67 -20.23
CA LYS A 277 -9.48 15.73 -21.32
C LYS A 277 -10.82 15.08 -20.94
N ARG A 278 -10.77 13.99 -20.17
CA ARG A 278 -11.91 13.23 -19.66
C ARG A 278 -12.39 13.71 -18.29
N ALA A 279 -11.88 14.82 -17.78
CA ALA A 279 -12.27 15.32 -16.46
C ALA A 279 -13.79 15.58 -16.38
N THR A 280 -14.39 15.99 -17.50
CA THR A 280 -15.84 16.16 -17.65
C THR A 280 -16.61 14.84 -17.60
N ASP A 281 -16.03 13.73 -18.05
CA ASP A 281 -16.65 12.39 -18.03
C ASP A 281 -16.84 11.88 -16.59
N PHE A 282 -16.07 12.42 -15.65
CA PHE A 282 -16.04 11.99 -14.26
C PHE A 282 -16.76 12.95 -13.31
N LYS A 283 -17.38 14.01 -13.83
CA LYS A 283 -18.04 15.05 -13.02
C LYS A 283 -19.28 14.51 -12.29
N ASP A 284 -19.95 13.51 -12.89
CA ASP A 284 -21.20 12.95 -12.41
C ASP A 284 -21.00 11.71 -11.52
N ILE A 285 -19.74 11.41 -11.14
CA ILE A 285 -19.44 10.33 -10.21
C ILE A 285 -19.90 10.72 -8.81
N GLN A 286 -20.76 9.88 -8.24
CA GLN A 286 -21.44 10.07 -6.96
C GLN A 286 -20.86 9.18 -5.85
N ALA A 287 -20.19 8.07 -6.18
CA ALA A 287 -19.60 7.19 -5.18
C ALA A 287 -18.38 6.42 -5.69
N LEU A 288 -17.48 6.11 -4.76
CA LEU A 288 -16.37 5.15 -4.96
C LEU A 288 -16.73 3.82 -4.28
N CYS A 289 -16.93 2.78 -5.09
CA CYS A 289 -17.22 1.42 -4.64
C CYS A 289 -15.93 0.61 -4.44
N LEU A 290 -15.67 0.12 -3.23
CA LEU A 290 -14.50 -0.68 -2.89
C LEU A 290 -14.92 -1.98 -2.23
N PHE A 291 -14.08 -2.99 -2.36
CA PHE A 291 -14.29 -4.28 -1.69
C PHE A 291 -13.32 -4.40 -0.51
N ILE A 292 -13.74 -5.04 0.58
CA ILE A 292 -12.90 -5.39 1.73
C ILE A 292 -13.16 -6.83 2.15
N GLY A 293 -12.27 -7.38 2.97
CA GLY A 293 -12.31 -8.77 3.42
C GLY A 293 -11.19 -9.61 2.81
N TYR A 294 -11.49 -10.88 2.57
CA TYR A 294 -10.52 -11.93 2.27
C TYR A 294 -10.71 -12.49 0.86
N PRO A 295 -9.70 -13.17 0.28
CA PRO A 295 -9.83 -13.80 -1.01
C PRO A 295 -10.84 -14.96 -0.94
N ARG A 296 -11.36 -15.36 -2.11
CA ARG A 296 -12.23 -16.53 -2.31
C ARG A 296 -13.66 -16.42 -1.75
N SER A 297 -14.09 -15.23 -1.33
CA SER A 297 -15.46 -14.95 -0.87
C SER A 297 -16.48 -14.70 -1.98
N GLY A 298 -16.07 -14.52 -3.24
CA GLY A 298 -16.99 -14.18 -4.33
C GLY A 298 -16.90 -12.73 -4.82
N HIS A 299 -15.92 -11.95 -4.36
CA HIS A 299 -15.70 -10.58 -4.85
C HIS A 299 -15.69 -10.45 -6.38
N SER A 300 -15.06 -11.39 -7.10
CA SER A 300 -14.94 -11.30 -8.56
C SER A 300 -16.28 -11.42 -9.30
N ILE A 301 -17.17 -12.33 -8.87
CA ILE A 301 -18.48 -12.46 -9.51
C ILE A 301 -19.33 -11.23 -9.20
N VAL A 302 -19.40 -10.80 -7.93
CA VAL A 302 -20.18 -9.61 -7.57
C VAL A 302 -19.66 -8.35 -8.26
N GLY A 303 -18.33 -8.15 -8.30
CA GLY A 303 -17.73 -7.04 -9.02
C GLY A 303 -18.08 -7.02 -10.51
N ALA A 304 -18.08 -8.19 -11.17
CA ALA A 304 -18.45 -8.31 -12.57
C ALA A 304 -19.95 -8.06 -12.83
N LEU A 305 -20.83 -8.53 -11.93
CA LEU A 305 -22.27 -8.27 -12.04
C LEU A 305 -22.59 -6.78 -11.84
N LEU A 306 -21.93 -6.13 -10.87
CA LEU A 306 -22.08 -4.68 -10.69
C LEU A 306 -21.58 -3.92 -11.92
N ASP A 307 -20.44 -4.32 -12.49
CA ASP A 307 -19.90 -3.73 -13.73
C ASP A 307 -20.79 -3.97 -14.97
N ALA A 308 -21.72 -4.93 -14.91
CA ALA A 308 -22.71 -5.13 -15.97
C ALA A 308 -23.82 -4.04 -15.99
N HIS A 309 -23.91 -3.22 -14.95
CA HIS A 309 -24.92 -2.15 -14.81
C HIS A 309 -24.60 -0.92 -15.71
N PRO A 310 -25.61 -0.22 -16.27
CA PRO A 310 -25.41 0.97 -17.14
C PRO A 310 -24.62 2.13 -16.52
N GLU A 311 -24.64 2.24 -15.19
CA GLU A 311 -24.15 3.40 -14.44
C GLU A 311 -23.00 3.07 -13.47
N ILE A 312 -22.51 1.82 -13.48
CA ILE A 312 -21.46 1.34 -12.57
C ILE A 312 -20.27 0.79 -13.38
N CYS A 313 -19.06 1.19 -13.02
CA CYS A 313 -17.82 0.62 -13.54
C CYS A 313 -16.95 0.09 -12.40
N ILE A 314 -16.70 -1.22 -12.35
CA ILE A 314 -15.85 -1.86 -11.35
C ILE A 314 -14.60 -2.44 -12.02
N ALA A 315 -13.45 -1.87 -11.71
CA ALA A 315 -12.16 -2.40 -12.14
C ALA A 315 -11.90 -3.77 -11.51
N GLN A 316 -11.31 -4.66 -12.30
CA GLN A 316 -10.89 -5.98 -11.88
C GLN A 316 -9.43 -5.93 -11.41
N GLU A 317 -9.25 -5.90 -10.08
CA GLU A 317 -7.95 -6.06 -9.42
C GLU A 317 -6.88 -5.00 -9.77
N LEU A 318 -7.29 -3.76 -10.06
CA LEU A 318 -6.39 -2.66 -10.43
C LEU A 318 -5.39 -2.31 -9.31
N ASP A 319 -5.82 -2.43 -8.05
CA ASP A 319 -5.09 -2.02 -6.86
C ASP A 319 -4.87 -0.51 -6.74
N ILE A 320 -5.95 0.19 -6.42
CA ILE A 320 -5.92 1.64 -6.20
C ILE A 320 -4.93 2.07 -5.12
N THR A 321 -4.57 1.19 -4.19
CA THR A 321 -3.61 1.53 -3.13
C THR A 321 -2.21 1.69 -3.70
N ARG A 322 -1.87 0.94 -4.76
CA ARG A 322 -0.64 1.13 -5.52
C ARG A 322 -0.65 2.47 -6.27
N CYS A 323 -1.77 2.83 -6.90
CA CYS A 323 -1.95 4.12 -7.57
C CYS A 323 -1.80 5.32 -6.61
N LEU A 324 -2.42 5.23 -5.43
CA LEU A 324 -2.32 6.25 -4.38
C LEU A 324 -0.88 6.42 -3.88
N ARG A 325 -0.16 5.31 -3.64
CA ARG A 325 1.27 5.36 -3.26
C ARG A 325 2.14 5.97 -4.35
N ALA A 326 1.77 5.80 -5.61
CA ALA A 326 2.42 6.44 -6.75
C ALA A 326 2.06 7.93 -6.90
N GLY A 327 1.13 8.47 -6.09
CA GLY A 327 0.70 9.87 -6.15
C GLY A 327 -0.19 10.20 -7.34
N MET A 328 -0.89 9.21 -7.89
CA MET A 328 -1.82 9.43 -9.01
C MET A 328 -3.00 10.28 -8.59
N SER A 329 -3.44 11.19 -9.46
CA SER A 329 -4.63 11.99 -9.21
C SER A 329 -5.91 11.15 -9.33
N ARG A 330 -6.99 11.63 -8.71
CA ARG A 330 -8.32 11.03 -8.79
C ARG A 330 -8.73 10.69 -10.23
N ASN A 331 -8.65 11.66 -11.13
CA ASN A 331 -9.12 11.48 -12.51
C ASN A 331 -8.24 10.48 -13.29
N VAL A 332 -6.94 10.39 -12.97
CA VAL A 332 -6.08 9.34 -13.53
C VAL A 332 -6.52 7.97 -13.05
N MET A 333 -6.82 7.81 -11.76
CA MET A 333 -7.32 6.54 -11.23
C MET A 333 -8.69 6.17 -11.79
N TYR A 334 -9.60 7.14 -11.95
CA TYR A 334 -10.89 6.89 -12.62
C TYR A 334 -10.70 6.43 -14.06
N HIS A 335 -9.83 7.09 -14.81
CA HIS A 335 -9.50 6.66 -16.17
C HIS A 335 -8.92 5.23 -16.17
N LEU A 336 -7.97 4.93 -15.28
CA LEU A 336 -7.39 3.59 -15.16
C LEU A 336 -8.44 2.52 -14.80
N MET A 337 -9.40 2.82 -13.94
CA MET A 337 -10.50 1.90 -13.64
C MET A 337 -11.36 1.63 -14.87
N THR A 338 -11.73 2.67 -15.63
CA THR A 338 -12.51 2.51 -16.86
C THR A 338 -11.77 1.71 -17.93
N GLU A 339 -10.46 1.96 -18.10
CA GLU A 339 -9.64 1.19 -19.05
C GLU A 339 -9.43 -0.25 -18.60
N ASN A 340 -9.20 -0.46 -17.30
CA ASN A 340 -9.09 -1.81 -16.74
C ASN A 340 -10.38 -2.61 -16.98
N SER A 341 -11.55 -2.03 -16.72
CA SER A 341 -12.82 -2.70 -16.99
C SER A 341 -13.03 -2.97 -18.49
N ARG A 342 -12.74 -1.99 -19.37
CA ARG A 342 -12.80 -2.16 -20.83
C ARG A 342 -11.93 -3.29 -21.33
N ILE A 343 -10.65 -3.31 -20.94
CA ILE A 343 -9.69 -4.36 -21.32
C ILE A 343 -10.17 -5.72 -20.81
N PHE A 344 -10.67 -5.79 -19.58
CA PHE A 344 -11.21 -7.02 -19.02
C PHE A 344 -12.43 -7.53 -19.81
N THR A 345 -13.28 -6.62 -20.31
CA THR A 345 -14.40 -6.95 -21.21
C THR A 345 -13.92 -7.46 -22.57
N GLU A 346 -12.93 -6.81 -23.18
CA GLU A 346 -12.34 -7.22 -24.46
C GLU A 346 -11.65 -8.58 -24.39
N GLN A 347 -11.14 -8.95 -23.21
CA GLN A 347 -10.59 -10.28 -22.92
C GLN A 347 -11.66 -11.32 -22.56
N GLY A 348 -12.95 -10.98 -22.70
CA GLY A 348 -14.09 -11.87 -22.47
C GLY A 348 -14.41 -12.09 -20.99
N LYS A 349 -14.09 -11.15 -20.10
CA LYS A 349 -14.36 -11.20 -18.64
C LYS A 349 -13.90 -12.50 -17.97
N ARG A 350 -12.80 -13.09 -18.46
CA ARG A 350 -12.24 -14.34 -17.92
C ARG A 350 -11.24 -14.07 -16.80
N TRP A 351 -11.45 -14.72 -15.67
CA TRP A 351 -10.53 -14.62 -14.53
C TRP A 351 -10.24 -15.99 -13.94
N ASN A 352 -8.99 -16.43 -14.05
CA ASN A 352 -8.62 -17.83 -13.84
C ASN A 352 -9.48 -18.76 -14.73
N THR A 353 -10.12 -19.76 -14.14
CA THR A 353 -10.98 -20.74 -14.82
C THR A 353 -12.43 -20.29 -14.95
N TYR A 354 -12.78 -19.06 -14.55
CA TYR A 354 -14.16 -18.56 -14.55
C TYR A 354 -14.39 -17.56 -15.69
N ASN A 355 -15.59 -17.62 -16.27
CA ASN A 355 -16.13 -16.61 -17.19
C ASN A 355 -17.18 -15.79 -16.43
N TYR A 356 -17.05 -14.46 -16.45
CA TYR A 356 -17.99 -13.53 -15.82
C TYR A 356 -18.73 -12.63 -16.82
N GLU A 357 -18.72 -13.01 -18.10
CA GLU A 357 -19.47 -12.28 -19.12
C GLU A 357 -20.98 -12.43 -18.90
N VAL A 358 -21.67 -11.29 -18.83
CA VAL A 358 -23.14 -11.21 -18.82
C VAL A 358 -23.58 -10.71 -20.19
N ALA A 359 -24.04 -11.64 -21.04
CA ALA A 359 -24.40 -11.32 -22.42
C ALA A 359 -25.47 -10.22 -22.50
N GLY A 360 -25.28 -9.27 -23.42
CA GLY A 360 -26.24 -8.17 -23.66
C GLY A 360 -26.24 -7.06 -22.62
N GLN A 361 -25.34 -7.10 -21.62
CA GLN A 361 -25.22 -6.05 -20.60
C GLN A 361 -24.04 -5.10 -20.88
N TRP A 362 -23.89 -4.06 -20.06
CA TRP A 362 -22.97 -2.95 -20.34
C TRP A 362 -21.50 -3.30 -20.15
N LEU A 363 -21.18 -4.17 -19.19
CA LEU A 363 -19.82 -4.70 -18.96
C LEU A 363 -18.76 -3.58 -18.90
N GLY A 364 -19.04 -2.53 -18.12
CA GLY A 364 -18.18 -1.36 -17.93
C GLY A 364 -18.33 -0.27 -19.00
N LYS A 365 -19.06 -0.52 -20.10
CA LYS A 365 -19.37 0.51 -21.11
C LYS A 365 -20.50 1.39 -20.59
N THR A 366 -20.18 2.37 -19.77
CA THR A 366 -21.21 3.17 -19.07
C THR A 366 -21.36 4.55 -19.72
N PRO A 367 -22.46 4.85 -20.43
CA PRO A 367 -22.70 6.19 -20.97
C PRO A 367 -23.04 7.22 -19.86
N PHE A 368 -23.46 6.74 -18.69
CA PHE A 368 -23.87 7.56 -17.54
C PHE A 368 -23.17 7.09 -16.26
N LEU A 369 -21.84 7.16 -16.23
CA LEU A 369 -21.04 6.66 -15.11
C LEU A 369 -21.29 7.46 -13.82
N LYS A 370 -21.99 6.86 -12.85
CA LYS A 370 -22.27 7.43 -11.53
C LYS A 370 -21.46 6.77 -10.41
N VAL A 371 -21.16 5.48 -10.53
CA VAL A 371 -20.41 4.74 -9.51
C VAL A 371 -19.20 4.12 -10.17
N ILE A 372 -18.04 4.31 -9.54
CA ILE A 372 -16.80 3.71 -10.02
C ILE A 372 -16.10 2.99 -8.88
N GLY A 373 -15.34 1.94 -9.18
CA GLY A 373 -14.74 1.14 -8.12
C GLY A 373 -13.57 0.27 -8.55
N ASP A 374 -12.93 -0.33 -7.55
CA ASP A 374 -11.90 -1.35 -7.72
C ASP A 374 -12.18 -2.55 -6.83
N LYS A 375 -12.38 -3.70 -7.49
CA LYS A 375 -12.53 -4.99 -6.85
C LYS A 375 -11.12 -5.55 -6.59
N LYS A 376 -10.50 -5.05 -5.53
CA LYS A 376 -9.22 -5.54 -4.98
C LYS A 376 -9.34 -5.88 -3.49
N GLY A 377 -10.41 -6.58 -3.09
CA GLY A 377 -10.77 -6.77 -1.68
C GLY A 377 -9.65 -7.20 -0.73
N GLY A 378 -9.02 -8.35 -1.01
CA GLY A 378 -7.91 -8.84 -0.18
C GLY A 378 -6.63 -7.98 -0.28
N GLY A 379 -6.42 -7.25 -1.38
CA GLY A 379 -5.30 -6.30 -1.50
C GLY A 379 -5.54 -5.05 -0.66
N LEU A 380 -6.75 -4.50 -0.72
CA LEU A 380 -7.14 -3.34 0.08
C LEU A 380 -7.11 -3.67 1.58
N SER A 381 -7.64 -4.82 2.00
CA SER A 381 -7.53 -5.27 3.40
C SER A 381 -6.08 -5.35 3.86
N ARG A 382 -5.18 -5.93 3.06
CA ARG A 382 -3.74 -5.97 3.42
C ARG A 382 -3.13 -4.58 3.49
N ALA A 383 -3.47 -3.69 2.57
CA ALA A 383 -2.98 -2.32 2.57
C ALA A 383 -3.45 -1.55 3.82
N ILE A 384 -4.71 -1.73 4.23
CA ILE A 384 -5.27 -1.13 5.45
C ILE A 384 -4.61 -1.72 6.70
N ALA A 385 -4.43 -3.04 6.75
CA ALA A 385 -3.73 -3.71 7.86
C ALA A 385 -2.31 -3.16 8.04
N GLN A 386 -1.64 -2.87 6.92
CA GLN A 386 -0.31 -2.27 6.91
C GLN A 386 -0.33 -0.77 7.22
N SER A 387 -1.38 -0.03 6.88
CA SER A 387 -1.47 1.40 7.14
C SER A 387 -2.94 1.82 7.18
N PRO A 388 -3.55 1.89 8.38
CA PRO A 388 -4.96 2.28 8.50
C PRO A 388 -5.26 3.67 7.94
N ALA A 389 -4.26 4.57 7.94
CA ALA A 389 -4.35 5.92 7.38
C ALA A 389 -4.63 5.96 5.86
N ILE A 390 -4.46 4.83 5.15
CA ILE A 390 -4.82 4.75 3.72
C ILE A 390 -6.31 5.04 3.50
N LEU A 391 -7.18 4.78 4.48
CA LEU A 391 -8.60 5.13 4.41
C LEU A 391 -8.80 6.63 4.29
N ASP A 392 -8.08 7.42 5.08
CA ASP A 392 -8.16 8.89 5.05
C ASP A 392 -7.57 9.45 3.75
N VAL A 393 -6.52 8.81 3.23
CA VAL A 393 -5.94 9.14 1.91
C VAL A 393 -6.97 8.89 0.80
N ILE A 394 -7.69 7.75 0.84
CA ILE A 394 -8.76 7.46 -0.13
C ILE A 394 -9.86 8.54 -0.03
N ARG A 395 -10.37 8.82 1.18
CA ARG A 395 -11.40 9.84 1.41
C ARG A 395 -10.98 11.21 0.85
N THR A 396 -9.77 11.65 1.20
CA THR A 396 -9.24 12.96 0.81
C THR A 396 -8.97 13.07 -0.68
N THR A 397 -8.54 11.98 -1.32
CA THR A 397 -8.20 11.96 -2.75
C THR A 397 -9.45 11.96 -3.62
N PHE A 398 -10.44 11.12 -3.30
CA PHE A 398 -11.60 10.92 -4.16
C PHE A 398 -12.70 11.97 -3.92
N LYS A 399 -12.89 12.40 -2.66
CA LYS A 399 -13.89 13.42 -2.25
C LYS A 399 -15.32 13.11 -2.74
N VAL A 400 -15.65 11.83 -2.81
CA VAL A 400 -17.00 11.32 -3.04
C VAL A 400 -17.33 10.30 -1.94
N PRO A 401 -18.61 10.05 -1.63
CA PRO A 401 -19.03 8.97 -0.75
C PRO A 401 -18.28 7.65 -1.02
N LEU A 402 -17.78 7.02 0.05
CA LEU A 402 -17.16 5.70 -0.03
C LEU A 402 -18.21 4.63 0.24
N LYS A 403 -18.22 3.59 -0.59
CA LYS A 403 -19.14 2.46 -0.50
C LYS A 403 -18.32 1.18 -0.46
N PHE A 404 -18.25 0.55 0.70
CA PHE A 404 -17.53 -0.70 0.93
C PHE A 404 -18.48 -1.88 0.84
N ILE A 405 -18.11 -2.87 0.03
CA ILE A 405 -18.79 -4.16 -0.04
C ILE A 405 -17.91 -5.19 0.69
N HIS A 406 -18.49 -5.82 1.70
CA HIS A 406 -17.90 -6.94 2.43
C HIS A 406 -18.69 -8.20 2.11
N ILE A 407 -18.01 -9.21 1.55
CA ILE A 407 -18.64 -10.48 1.20
C ILE A 407 -18.09 -11.56 2.12
N THR A 408 -18.98 -12.17 2.91
CA THR A 408 -18.65 -13.35 3.70
C THR A 408 -18.92 -14.63 2.90
N ARG A 409 -18.26 -15.71 3.30
CA ARG A 409 -18.46 -17.06 2.79
C ARG A 409 -17.98 -17.99 3.89
N ASN A 410 -18.47 -19.23 3.91
CA ASN A 410 -18.03 -20.23 4.87
C ASN A 410 -16.48 -20.23 4.99
N PRO A 411 -15.92 -19.88 6.18
CA PRO A 411 -14.48 -19.70 6.34
C PRO A 411 -13.66 -20.95 6.06
N PHE A 412 -14.22 -22.14 6.28
CA PHE A 412 -13.56 -23.40 5.94
C PHE A 412 -13.32 -23.51 4.43
N ASP A 413 -14.26 -23.05 3.59
CA ASP A 413 -14.08 -23.02 2.14
C ASP A 413 -13.04 -22.02 1.70
N ASN A 414 -13.02 -20.84 2.33
CA ASN A 414 -12.01 -19.84 2.03
C ASN A 414 -10.62 -20.36 2.36
N VAL A 415 -10.43 -20.92 3.56
CA VAL A 415 -9.14 -21.45 4.02
C VAL A 415 -8.70 -22.64 3.17
N ALA A 416 -9.58 -23.62 2.91
CA ALA A 416 -9.26 -24.77 2.06
C ALA A 416 -8.86 -24.33 0.64
N THR A 417 -9.58 -23.36 0.06
CA THR A 417 -9.23 -22.84 -1.27
C THR A 417 -7.91 -22.05 -1.27
N ILE A 418 -7.62 -21.27 -0.23
CA ILE A 418 -6.35 -20.54 -0.08
C ILE A 418 -5.20 -21.53 0.03
N ALA A 419 -5.32 -22.53 0.91
CA ALA A 419 -4.33 -23.57 1.12
C ALA A 419 -4.00 -24.30 -0.19
N ALA A 420 -5.02 -24.73 -0.93
CA ALA A 420 -4.85 -25.41 -2.20
C ALA A 420 -4.22 -24.51 -3.28
N LYS A 421 -4.67 -23.26 -3.42
CA LYS A 421 -4.19 -22.36 -4.49
C LYS A 421 -2.78 -21.81 -4.23
N GLN A 422 -2.36 -21.72 -2.98
CA GLN A 422 -1.04 -21.20 -2.59
C GLN A 422 -0.09 -22.29 -2.11
N SER A 423 -0.48 -23.56 -2.22
CA SER A 423 0.30 -24.73 -1.80
C SER A 423 0.86 -24.59 -0.38
N MET A 424 -0.01 -24.24 0.58
CA MET A 424 0.38 -23.98 1.97
C MET A 424 -0.46 -24.78 2.98
N PRO A 425 0.06 -25.03 4.21
CA PRO A 425 -0.69 -25.69 5.26
C PRO A 425 -1.98 -24.94 5.66
N LEU A 426 -3.03 -25.68 6.04
CA LEU A 426 -4.32 -25.12 6.45
C LEU A 426 -4.18 -24.09 7.59
N ASP A 427 -3.33 -24.33 8.57
CA ASP A 427 -3.09 -23.39 9.67
C ASP A 427 -2.49 -22.05 9.20
N GLN A 428 -1.62 -22.09 8.19
CA GLN A 428 -1.05 -20.88 7.59
C GLN A 428 -2.11 -20.13 6.79
N ALA A 429 -2.91 -20.84 5.99
CA ALA A 429 -4.03 -20.27 5.26
C ALA A 429 -5.09 -19.65 6.20
N ALA A 430 -5.41 -20.31 7.31
CA ALA A 430 -6.29 -19.81 8.35
C ALA A 430 -5.74 -18.53 8.98
N THR A 431 -4.44 -18.48 9.28
CA THR A 431 -3.78 -17.29 9.81
C THR A 431 -3.90 -16.10 8.83
N LEU A 432 -3.63 -16.33 7.53
CA LEU A 432 -3.79 -15.31 6.51
C LEU A 432 -5.25 -14.82 6.42
N TYR A 433 -6.20 -15.75 6.43
CA TYR A 433 -7.62 -15.46 6.39
C TYR A 433 -8.06 -14.59 7.56
N PHE A 434 -7.77 -15.02 8.80
CA PHE A 434 -8.20 -14.30 10.00
C PHE A 434 -7.49 -12.96 10.19
N ASN A 435 -6.27 -12.77 9.69
CA ASN A 435 -5.63 -11.45 9.63
C ASN A 435 -6.45 -10.46 8.77
N MET A 436 -7.00 -10.93 7.65
CA MET A 436 -7.87 -10.11 6.80
C MET A 436 -9.26 -9.94 7.41
N ALA A 437 -9.82 -10.95 8.11
CA ALA A 437 -11.07 -10.82 8.85
C ALA A 437 -10.95 -9.79 9.99
N ASN A 438 -9.84 -9.80 10.74
CA ASN A 438 -9.50 -8.76 11.72
C ASN A 438 -9.45 -7.37 11.10
N THR A 439 -8.90 -7.26 9.90
CA THR A 439 -8.88 -5.98 9.19
C THR A 439 -10.29 -5.54 8.78
N ALA A 440 -11.12 -6.45 8.27
CA ALA A 440 -12.51 -6.14 7.94
C ALA A 440 -13.31 -5.69 9.18
N ALA A 441 -13.14 -6.37 10.31
CA ALA A 441 -13.74 -5.99 11.59
C ALA A 441 -13.28 -4.60 12.05
N MET A 442 -11.98 -4.30 11.96
CA MET A 442 -11.45 -2.96 12.28
C MET A 442 -11.98 -1.89 11.32
N VAL A 443 -12.06 -2.17 10.02
CA VAL A 443 -12.63 -1.22 9.06
C VAL A 443 -14.09 -0.94 9.39
N LYS A 444 -14.88 -1.96 9.75
CA LYS A 444 -16.29 -1.83 10.12
C LYS A 444 -16.51 -0.83 11.27
N THR A 445 -15.60 -0.73 12.23
CA THR A 445 -15.71 0.26 13.34
C THR A 445 -15.40 1.70 12.90
N LYS A 446 -14.80 1.89 11.72
CA LYS A 446 -14.41 3.20 11.17
C LYS A 446 -15.34 3.70 10.06
N LEU A 447 -16.29 2.88 9.61
CA LEU A 447 -17.23 3.22 8.56
C LEU A 447 -18.57 3.65 9.16
N ALA A 448 -19.19 4.66 8.57
CA ALA A 448 -20.58 4.94 8.86
C ALA A 448 -21.45 3.80 8.32
N HIS A 449 -22.62 3.56 8.92
CA HIS A 449 -23.55 2.49 8.51
C HIS A 449 -23.86 2.52 7.00
N GLN A 450 -24.04 3.72 6.44
CA GLN A 450 -24.32 3.93 5.01
C GLN A 450 -23.14 3.65 4.05
N GLU A 451 -21.94 3.43 4.58
CA GLU A 451 -20.70 3.19 3.83
C GLU A 451 -20.34 1.72 3.74
N LEU A 452 -21.06 0.82 4.41
CA LEU A 452 -20.78 -0.62 4.39
C LEU A 452 -22.02 -1.41 4.00
N CYS A 453 -21.89 -2.28 3.01
CA CYS A 453 -22.86 -3.33 2.70
C CYS A 453 -22.21 -4.69 2.92
N GLU A 454 -22.79 -5.47 3.81
CA GLU A 454 -22.34 -6.83 4.15
C GLU A 454 -23.34 -7.83 3.58
N ILE A 455 -22.84 -8.78 2.80
CA ILE A 455 -23.63 -9.88 2.22
C ILE A 455 -22.90 -11.20 2.42
N SER A 456 -23.63 -12.31 2.51
CA SER A 456 -23.02 -13.64 2.41
C SER A 456 -23.08 -14.17 0.98
N HIS A 457 -22.04 -14.90 0.59
CA HIS A 457 -21.96 -15.58 -0.69
C HIS A 457 -23.08 -16.61 -0.84
N GLU A 458 -23.46 -17.25 0.24
CA GLU A 458 -24.54 -18.24 0.27
C GLU A 458 -25.91 -17.60 0.04
N ALA A 459 -26.21 -16.47 0.70
CA ALA A 459 -27.43 -15.70 0.43
C ALA A 459 -27.46 -15.16 -1.00
N PHE A 460 -26.31 -14.72 -1.52
CA PHE A 460 -26.16 -14.29 -2.91
C PHE A 460 -26.44 -15.42 -3.90
N ILE A 461 -26.00 -16.65 -3.64
CA ILE A 461 -26.33 -17.80 -4.48
C ILE A 461 -27.81 -18.19 -4.38
N ALA A 462 -28.39 -18.13 -3.17
CA ALA A 462 -29.78 -18.51 -2.94
C ALA A 462 -30.75 -17.54 -3.64
N ASN A 463 -30.49 -16.24 -3.57
CA ASN A 463 -31.36 -15.19 -4.10
C ASN A 463 -30.57 -14.09 -4.84
N PRO A 464 -29.94 -14.42 -5.98
CA PRO A 464 -29.01 -13.52 -6.66
C PRO A 464 -29.64 -12.20 -7.10
N GLN A 465 -30.91 -12.22 -7.55
CA GLN A 465 -31.61 -10.99 -7.95
C GLN A 465 -31.84 -10.06 -6.77
N ALA A 466 -32.32 -10.57 -5.64
CA ALA A 466 -32.61 -9.76 -4.46
C ALA A 466 -31.35 -9.16 -3.85
N VAL A 467 -30.27 -9.95 -3.74
CA VAL A 467 -28.99 -9.46 -3.22
C VAL A 467 -28.35 -8.45 -4.18
N LEU A 468 -28.46 -8.66 -5.49
CA LEU A 468 -27.93 -7.70 -6.46
C LEU A 468 -28.70 -6.38 -6.45
N ASP A 469 -30.03 -6.43 -6.34
CA ASP A 469 -30.86 -5.23 -6.18
C ASP A 469 -30.49 -4.47 -4.89
N GLN A 470 -30.32 -5.18 -3.77
CA GLN A 470 -29.81 -4.59 -2.53
C GLN A 470 -28.46 -3.88 -2.71
N LEU A 471 -27.51 -4.49 -3.43
CA LEU A 471 -26.21 -3.88 -3.71
C LEU A 471 -26.34 -2.63 -4.59
N VAL A 472 -27.17 -2.67 -5.63
CA VAL A 472 -27.39 -1.52 -6.53
C VAL A 472 -28.06 -0.35 -5.78
N GLN A 473 -29.06 -0.65 -4.95
CA GLN A 473 -29.71 0.34 -4.08
C GLN A 473 -28.74 0.93 -3.05
N PHE A 474 -27.88 0.10 -2.46
CA PHE A 474 -26.83 0.57 -1.54
C PHE A 474 -25.88 1.57 -2.21
N LEU A 475 -25.60 1.38 -3.50
CA LEU A 475 -24.81 2.29 -4.32
C LEU A 475 -25.59 3.54 -4.78
N GLY A 476 -26.88 3.66 -4.43
CA GLY A 476 -27.73 4.80 -4.73
C GLY A 476 -28.35 4.78 -6.13
N LEU A 477 -28.44 3.60 -6.74
CA LEU A 477 -28.94 3.40 -8.11
C LEU A 477 -30.14 2.45 -8.11
N ASN A 478 -30.75 2.25 -9.28
CA ASN A 478 -31.87 1.33 -9.49
C ASN A 478 -31.50 0.24 -10.49
N ALA A 479 -31.86 -1.01 -10.20
CA ALA A 479 -31.66 -2.12 -11.10
C ALA A 479 -32.93 -2.38 -11.95
N THR A 480 -32.78 -2.69 -13.24
CA THR A 480 -33.91 -3.14 -14.07
C THR A 480 -34.11 -4.65 -13.91
N PRO A 481 -35.35 -5.16 -14.08
CA PRO A 481 -35.62 -6.60 -14.07
C PRO A 481 -34.77 -7.39 -15.07
N GLU A 482 -34.51 -6.82 -16.26
CA GLU A 482 -33.70 -7.45 -17.31
C GLU A 482 -32.23 -7.60 -16.88
N TYR A 483 -31.67 -6.56 -16.26
CA TYR A 483 -30.31 -6.59 -15.71
C TYR A 483 -30.20 -7.64 -14.60
N LEU A 484 -31.15 -7.66 -13.65
CA LEU A 484 -31.15 -8.62 -12.54
C LEU A 484 -31.28 -10.06 -13.06
N SER A 485 -32.17 -10.30 -14.01
CA SER A 485 -32.36 -11.62 -14.62
C SER A 485 -31.12 -12.09 -15.38
N ALA A 486 -30.50 -11.22 -16.17
CA ALA A 486 -29.29 -11.55 -16.93
C ALA A 486 -28.11 -11.87 -15.99
N CYS A 487 -27.92 -11.06 -14.95
CA CYS A 487 -26.88 -11.26 -13.95
C CYS A 487 -27.08 -12.56 -13.15
N ALA A 488 -28.31 -12.84 -12.71
CA ALA A 488 -28.65 -14.07 -12.01
C ALA A 488 -28.40 -15.32 -12.87
N GLY A 489 -28.57 -15.22 -14.20
CA GLY A 489 -28.40 -16.33 -15.12
C GLY A 489 -26.99 -16.93 -15.18
N ILE A 490 -25.95 -16.19 -14.74
CA ILE A 490 -24.56 -16.68 -14.72
C ILE A 490 -24.09 -17.11 -13.32
N VAL A 491 -24.93 -16.94 -12.29
CA VAL A 491 -24.61 -17.35 -10.92
C VAL A 491 -24.77 -18.87 -10.79
N ASN A 492 -23.77 -19.53 -10.23
CA ASN A 492 -23.85 -20.97 -9.95
C ASN A 492 -24.97 -21.25 -8.96
N LYS A 493 -25.76 -22.30 -9.24
CA LYS A 493 -26.90 -22.71 -8.39
C LYS A 493 -26.48 -23.27 -7.03
N THR A 494 -25.23 -23.72 -6.90
CA THR A 494 -24.72 -24.31 -5.66
C THR A 494 -23.35 -23.73 -5.31
N PRO A 495 -23.09 -23.46 -4.01
CA PRO A 495 -21.77 -23.05 -3.56
C PRO A 495 -20.78 -24.20 -3.71
N HIS A 496 -19.56 -23.89 -4.15
CA HIS A 496 -18.48 -24.88 -4.17
C HIS A 496 -17.97 -25.12 -2.74
N GLN A 497 -18.05 -26.35 -2.24
CA GLN A 497 -17.67 -26.68 -0.86
C GLN A 497 -16.25 -27.30 -0.80
N SER A 498 -15.24 -26.49 -1.11
CA SER A 498 -13.82 -26.85 -1.06
C SER A 498 -13.34 -27.40 0.28
N ARG A 499 -14.02 -27.12 1.40
CA ARG A 499 -13.70 -27.65 2.72
C ARG A 499 -13.68 -29.17 2.79
N HIS A 500 -14.47 -29.85 1.95
CA HIS A 500 -14.49 -31.33 1.85
C HIS A 500 -13.36 -31.90 0.99
N GLN A 501 -12.55 -31.06 0.34
CA GLN A 501 -11.40 -31.45 -0.48
C GLN A 501 -10.07 -31.35 0.28
N ALA A 502 -10.10 -30.90 1.54
CA ALA A 502 -8.92 -30.71 2.38
C ALA A 502 -8.96 -31.62 3.61
N ASP A 503 -7.79 -32.06 4.06
CA ASP A 503 -7.63 -32.95 5.20
C ASP A 503 -7.60 -32.17 6.53
N TRP A 504 -8.79 -31.85 7.04
CA TRP A 504 -8.94 -31.15 8.31
C TRP A 504 -8.81 -32.09 9.51
N THR A 505 -7.92 -31.78 10.44
CA THR A 505 -7.92 -32.42 11.78
C THR A 505 -9.04 -31.87 12.66
N ALA A 506 -9.47 -32.63 13.67
CA ALA A 506 -10.45 -32.16 14.67
C ALA A 506 -9.97 -30.86 15.36
N ALA A 507 -8.69 -30.82 15.77
CA ALA A 507 -8.10 -29.63 16.39
C ALA A 507 -8.13 -28.38 15.49
N GLN A 508 -7.93 -28.53 14.18
CA GLN A 508 -8.06 -27.42 13.24
C GLN A 508 -9.50 -26.96 13.07
N LYS A 509 -10.48 -27.88 13.08
CA LYS A 509 -11.91 -27.52 13.06
C LYS A 509 -12.30 -26.75 14.32
N ASP A 510 -11.88 -27.23 15.49
CA ASP A 510 -12.16 -26.57 16.77
C ASP A 510 -11.52 -25.18 16.82
N LYS A 511 -10.27 -25.06 16.39
CA LYS A 511 -9.56 -23.77 16.31
C LYS A 511 -10.26 -22.79 15.38
N MET A 512 -10.71 -23.22 14.20
CA MET A 512 -11.50 -22.39 13.29
C MET A 512 -12.79 -21.92 13.96
N THR A 513 -13.59 -22.85 14.50
CA THR A 513 -14.86 -22.56 15.17
C THR A 513 -14.69 -21.55 16.30
N ASN A 514 -13.69 -21.76 17.17
CA ASN A 514 -13.40 -20.85 18.28
C ASN A 514 -12.93 -19.47 17.81
N THR A 515 -12.14 -19.41 16.74
CA THR A 515 -11.66 -18.13 16.19
C THR A 515 -12.79 -17.35 15.52
N MET A 516 -13.71 -18.02 14.82
CA MET A 516 -14.86 -17.39 14.17
C MET A 516 -15.79 -16.67 15.16
N GLN A 517 -15.85 -17.12 16.42
CA GLN A 517 -16.68 -16.48 17.46
C GLN A 517 -16.26 -15.03 17.77
N GLN A 518 -15.04 -14.62 17.38
CA GLN A 518 -14.56 -13.24 17.54
C GLN A 518 -15.15 -12.27 16.52
N PHE A 519 -15.84 -12.78 15.48
CA PHE A 519 -16.36 -11.98 14.38
C PHE A 519 -17.87 -12.16 14.26
N ASP A 520 -18.62 -11.08 14.48
CA ASP A 520 -20.10 -11.11 14.36
C ASP A 520 -20.59 -11.63 13.01
N PHE A 521 -19.83 -11.36 11.95
CA PHE A 521 -20.15 -11.76 10.58
C PHE A 521 -19.68 -13.19 10.23
N LEU A 522 -18.98 -13.90 11.12
CA LEU A 522 -18.56 -15.30 10.92
C LEU A 522 -19.15 -16.30 11.91
N LYS A 523 -19.61 -15.85 13.07
CA LYS A 523 -19.99 -16.73 14.20
C LYS A 523 -21.12 -17.73 13.91
N HIS A 524 -21.89 -17.51 12.85
CA HIS A 524 -22.96 -18.41 12.43
C HIS A 524 -22.40 -19.67 11.73
N TYR A 525 -21.36 -19.51 10.89
CA TYR A 525 -20.83 -20.60 10.08
C TYR A 525 -20.35 -21.82 10.87
N GLN A 526 -20.63 -22.99 10.31
CA GLN A 526 -20.16 -24.29 10.80
C GLN A 526 -19.42 -25.05 9.67
N PHE A 527 -18.75 -26.16 10.00
CA PHE A 527 -18.05 -26.94 8.96
C PHE A 527 -19.03 -27.48 7.90
N ASP A 528 -20.20 -27.97 8.31
CA ASP A 528 -21.20 -28.56 7.42
C ASP A 528 -22.39 -27.63 7.12
N GLY A 529 -22.33 -26.35 7.53
CA GLY A 529 -23.49 -25.46 7.45
C GLY A 529 -23.20 -23.97 7.65
N GLU A 530 -24.30 -23.23 7.82
CA GLU A 530 -24.37 -21.79 8.14
C GLU A 530 -24.90 -21.54 9.55
#